data_AF-A0A3D1SZS9-F1
#
_entry.id   AF-A0A3D1SZS9-F1
#
_cell.length_a   1.000
_cell.length_b   1.000
_cell.length_c   1.000
_cell.angle_alpha   90.00
_cell.angle_beta   90.00
_cell.angle_gamma   90.00
#
_symmetry.space_group_name_H-M   'P 1'
#
loop_
_entity.id
_entity.type
_entity.pdbx_description
1 polymer ?
#
loop_
_entity_poly.entity_id
_entity_poly.type
_entity_poly.pdbx_seq_one_letter_code
_entity_poly.pdbx_strand_id
1 'polypeptide(L)'
;MEVSILKKVTSVKVEMKIKVWYTSCMRKMSQHVPGQEADACSTHVPMQRAMSLIGDVWTLMIVYNLLGGSRRFGELREAMGNVSPKTVSQRLKMLEEDGFVDRHAFAVIPPRVEYQLTEKG
;
A
#
# COMPACT_ATOMS: atom_id res chain seq x y z
N MET A 1 42.38 13.57 -7.24
CA MET A 1 41.49 13.35 -6.07
C MET A 1 40.41 14.43 -6.07
N GLU A 2 39.42 14.37 -6.97
CA GLU A 2 38.33 15.37 -7.00
C GLU A 2 36.99 14.84 -7.56
N VAL A 3 36.84 13.52 -7.76
CA VAL A 3 35.66 12.96 -8.46
C VAL A 3 34.66 12.24 -7.52
N SER A 4 34.91 12.19 -6.21
CA SER A 4 34.10 11.40 -5.26
C SER A 4 33.09 12.20 -4.42
N ILE A 5 33.08 13.53 -4.47
CA ILE A 5 32.25 14.36 -3.58
C ILE A 5 30.88 14.70 -4.18
N LEU A 6 30.74 14.70 -5.52
CA LEU A 6 29.51 15.16 -6.19
C LEU A 6 28.39 14.10 -6.35
N LYS A 7 28.61 12.82 -6.01
CA LYS A 7 27.56 11.79 -6.06
C LYS A 7 26.75 11.63 -4.76
N LYS A 8 27.18 12.23 -3.64
CA LYS A 8 26.51 12.07 -2.33
C LYS A 8 25.46 13.14 -2.01
N VAL A 9 25.46 14.27 -2.71
CA VAL A 9 24.60 15.42 -2.37
C VAL A 9 23.26 15.41 -3.12
N THR A 10 23.15 14.69 -4.24
CA THR A 10 21.91 14.63 -5.05
C THR A 10 20.88 13.61 -4.57
N SER A 11 21.27 12.58 -3.79
CA SER A 11 20.33 11.55 -3.31
C SER A 11 19.54 11.96 -2.06
N VAL A 12 20.13 12.77 -1.18
CA VAL A 12 19.52 13.12 0.13
C VAL A 12 18.46 14.23 0.01
N LYS A 13 18.50 15.04 -1.06
CA LYS A 13 17.61 16.21 -1.19
C LYS A 13 16.20 15.87 -1.70
N VAL A 14 16.04 14.78 -2.46
CA VAL A 14 14.73 14.32 -2.96
C VAL A 14 13.94 13.58 -1.87
N GLU A 15 14.61 12.78 -1.03
CA GLU A 15 13.99 12.08 0.10
C GLU A 15 13.49 13.01 1.20
N MET A 16 14.12 14.16 1.40
CA MET A 16 13.83 15.05 2.53
C MET A 16 12.60 15.95 2.30
N LYS A 17 12.25 16.24 1.04
CA LYS A 17 11.00 16.96 0.70
C LYS A 17 9.76 16.09 0.82
N ILE A 18 9.88 14.77 0.56
CA ILE A 18 8.78 13.82 0.77
C ILE A 18 8.53 13.61 2.27
N LYS A 19 9.59 13.47 3.09
CA LYS A 19 9.47 13.21 4.54
C LYS A 19 8.72 14.29 5.35
N VAL A 20 8.84 15.57 4.98
CA VAL A 20 8.21 16.68 5.72
C VAL A 20 6.78 16.94 5.25
N TRP A 21 6.47 16.70 3.97
CA TRP A 21 5.10 16.78 3.46
C TRP A 21 4.23 15.61 3.97
N TYR A 22 4.80 14.40 4.03
CA TYR A 22 4.08 13.17 4.38
C TYR A 22 3.69 13.08 5.87
N THR A 23 4.54 13.58 6.78
CA THR A 23 4.28 13.51 8.23
C THR A 23 3.22 14.51 8.71
N SER A 24 3.03 15.62 8.00
CA SER A 24 2.02 16.62 8.32
C SER A 24 0.70 16.42 7.55
N CYS A 25 0.76 15.93 6.31
CA CYS A 25 -0.44 15.68 5.49
C CYS A 25 -1.16 14.36 5.87
N MET A 26 -0.44 13.27 6.18
CA MET A 26 -1.10 11.99 6.51
C MET A 26 -1.82 11.96 7.86
N ARG A 27 -1.38 12.76 8.84
CA ARG A 27 -2.12 12.90 10.10
C ARG A 27 -3.51 13.52 9.85
N LYS A 28 -3.64 14.32 8.79
CA LYS A 28 -4.89 14.95 8.36
C LYS A 28 -5.73 14.06 7.44
N MET A 29 -5.12 13.18 6.64
CA MET A 29 -5.84 12.27 5.73
C MET A 29 -6.53 11.09 6.44
N SER A 30 -6.10 10.72 7.65
CA SER A 30 -6.78 9.67 8.44
C SER A 30 -8.02 10.16 9.21
N GLN A 31 -8.29 11.46 9.25
CA GLN A 31 -9.37 12.03 10.08
C GLN A 31 -10.59 12.52 9.28
N HIS A 32 -10.63 12.28 7.97
CA HIS A 32 -11.84 12.52 7.18
C HIS A 32 -12.08 11.38 6.19
N VAL A 33 -12.29 10.17 6.71
CA VAL A 33 -13.28 9.29 6.07
C VAL A 33 -14.59 9.67 6.76
N PRO A 34 -15.42 10.54 6.16
CA PRO A 34 -16.72 10.77 6.72
C PRO A 34 -17.45 9.42 6.66
N GLY A 35 -17.84 8.91 7.81
CA GLY A 35 -19.06 8.12 7.84
C GLY A 35 -20.15 9.05 7.33
N GLN A 36 -20.55 8.88 6.07
CA GLN A 36 -21.69 9.59 5.53
C GLN A 36 -22.61 8.61 4.81
N GLU A 37 -23.62 8.25 5.59
CA GLU A 37 -25.04 8.35 5.23
C GLU A 37 -25.46 7.42 4.09
N ALA A 38 -25.95 6.26 4.53
CA ALA A 38 -26.95 5.51 3.81
C ALA A 38 -28.17 6.41 3.58
N ASP A 39 -28.21 7.13 2.46
CA ASP A 39 -29.44 7.69 1.89
C ASP A 39 -29.32 7.92 0.37
N ALA A 40 -30.12 7.12 -0.36
CA ALA A 40 -30.73 7.37 -1.68
C ALA A 40 -29.85 7.50 -2.96
N CYS A 41 -29.32 6.37 -3.45
CA CYS A 41 -29.60 5.84 -4.80
C CYS A 41 -28.91 4.46 -4.92
N SER A 42 -29.70 3.38 -5.01
CA SER A 42 -29.21 1.97 -4.94
C SER A 42 -28.23 1.57 -6.06
N THR A 43 -27.93 2.45 -7.02
CA THR A 43 -27.07 2.18 -8.18
C THR A 43 -25.60 2.54 -7.99
N HIS A 44 -25.23 3.30 -6.93
CA HIS A 44 -23.85 3.81 -6.77
C HIS A 44 -23.02 3.08 -5.70
N VAL A 45 -23.61 2.14 -4.96
CA VAL A 45 -22.92 1.31 -3.94
C VAL A 45 -21.64 0.62 -4.48
N PRO A 46 -21.62 0.01 -5.68
CA PRO A 46 -20.38 -0.59 -6.19
C PRO A 46 -19.29 0.45 -6.49
N MET A 47 -19.67 1.62 -7.00
CA MET A 47 -18.72 2.69 -7.32
C MET A 47 -18.14 3.33 -6.05
N GLN A 48 -18.97 3.58 -5.02
CA GLN A 48 -18.50 4.05 -3.71
C GLN A 48 -17.50 3.07 -3.07
N ARG A 49 -17.78 1.76 -3.15
CA ARG A 49 -16.86 0.74 -2.64
C ARG A 49 -15.53 0.76 -3.41
N ALA A 50 -15.57 0.77 -4.74
CA ALA A 50 -14.37 0.85 -5.56
C ALA A 50 -13.55 2.11 -5.26
N MET A 51 -14.20 3.27 -5.14
CA MET A 51 -13.54 4.53 -4.80
C MET A 51 -12.95 4.52 -3.39
N SER A 52 -13.60 3.88 -2.42
CA SER A 52 -13.05 3.74 -1.06
C SER A 52 -11.84 2.81 -1.03
N LEU A 53 -11.80 1.78 -1.88
CA LEU A 53 -10.65 0.87 -2.00
C LEU A 53 -9.47 1.56 -2.69
N ILE A 54 -9.72 2.25 -3.80
CA ILE A 54 -8.68 2.96 -4.58
C ILE A 54 -8.20 4.24 -3.86
N GLY A 55 -9.07 4.89 -3.08
CA GLY A 55 -8.77 6.13 -2.35
C GLY A 55 -7.76 5.97 -1.21
N ASP A 56 -7.45 4.74 -0.81
CA ASP A 56 -6.41 4.46 0.18
C ASP A 56 -5.05 4.27 -0.50
N VAL A 57 -4.13 5.19 -0.21
CA VAL A 57 -2.77 5.22 -0.77
C VAL A 57 -2.03 3.89 -0.59
N TRP A 58 -2.22 3.22 0.55
CA TRP A 58 -1.55 1.97 0.86
C TRP A 58 -2.09 0.80 0.05
N THR A 59 -3.41 0.74 -0.12
CA THR A 59 -4.08 -0.28 -0.94
C THR A 59 -3.60 -0.22 -2.38
N LEU A 60 -3.53 0.98 -2.97
CA LEU A 60 -3.02 1.17 -4.33
C LEU A 60 -1.53 0.78 -4.46
N MET A 61 -0.71 1.12 -3.46
CA MET A 61 0.70 0.70 -3.47
C MET A 61 0.86 -0.82 -3.38
N ILE A 62 0.05 -1.51 -2.58
CA ILE A 62 0.07 -2.98 -2.48
C ILE A 62 -0.25 -3.58 -3.84
N VAL A 63 -1.37 -3.17 -4.45
CA VAL A 63 -1.80 -3.66 -5.77
C VAL A 63 -0.72 -3.40 -6.82
N TYR A 64 -0.18 -2.17 -6.89
CA TYR A 64 0.87 -1.81 -7.83
C TYR A 64 2.11 -2.71 -7.74
N ASN A 65 2.52 -3.07 -6.51
CA ASN A 65 3.68 -3.95 -6.33
C ASN A 65 3.37 -5.41 -6.68
N LEU A 66 2.13 -5.86 -6.53
CA LEU A 66 1.69 -7.21 -6.86
C LEU A 66 1.39 -7.41 -8.36
N LEU A 67 1.15 -6.33 -9.11
CA LEU A 67 1.07 -6.40 -10.58
C LEU A 67 2.36 -6.93 -11.21
N GLY A 68 3.50 -6.75 -10.54
CA GLY A 68 4.80 -7.29 -10.95
C GLY A 68 5.01 -8.76 -10.62
N GLY A 69 4.04 -9.45 -10.00
CA GLY A 69 4.12 -10.85 -9.59
C GLY A 69 3.95 -11.05 -8.08
N SER A 70 4.05 -12.31 -7.63
CA SER A 70 3.90 -12.64 -6.21
C SER A 70 5.01 -12.02 -5.36
N ARG A 71 4.66 -11.52 -4.17
CA ARG A 71 5.60 -10.85 -3.26
C ARG A 71 5.40 -11.30 -1.82
N ARG A 72 6.49 -11.34 -1.06
CA ARG A 72 6.45 -11.59 0.40
C ARG A 72 6.07 -10.30 1.14
N PHE A 73 5.54 -10.45 2.36
CA PHE A 73 5.23 -9.30 3.23
C PHE A 73 6.42 -8.35 3.44
N GLY A 74 7.62 -8.93 3.62
CA GLY A 74 8.85 -8.15 3.78
C GLY A 74 9.17 -7.29 2.56
N GLU A 75 9.09 -7.88 1.36
CA GLU A 75 9.34 -7.19 0.09
C GLU A 75 8.32 -6.08 -0.16
N LEU A 76 7.04 -6.33 0.11
CA LEU A 76 5.99 -5.32 0.03
C LEU A 76 6.29 -4.14 0.96
N ARG A 77 6.69 -4.42 2.21
CA ARG A 77 7.04 -3.38 3.18
C ARG A 77 8.26 -2.59 2.75
N GLU A 78 9.29 -3.26 2.24
CA GLU A 78 10.51 -2.60 1.75
C GLU A 78 10.23 -1.70 0.55
N ALA A 79 9.41 -2.16 -0.39
CA ALA A 79 9.00 -1.37 -1.55
C ALA A 79 8.15 -0.14 -1.18
N MET A 80 7.34 -0.24 -0.12
CA MET A 80 6.51 0.86 0.39
C MET A 80 7.24 1.78 1.38
N GLY A 81 8.40 1.39 1.90
CA GLY A 81 9.22 2.19 2.81
C GLY A 81 8.61 2.36 4.21
N ASN A 82 8.37 3.62 4.61
CA ASN A 82 7.99 4.03 5.99
C ASN A 82 6.51 3.72 6.36
N VAL A 83 6.02 2.54 6.03
CA VAL A 83 4.67 2.09 6.40
C VAL A 83 4.71 1.22 7.65
N SER A 84 3.74 1.42 8.55
CA SER A 84 3.61 0.56 9.72
C SER A 84 3.25 -0.88 9.27
N PRO A 85 3.93 -1.92 9.80
CA PRO A 85 3.59 -3.31 9.50
C PRO A 85 2.12 -3.64 9.76
N LYS A 86 1.52 -3.00 10.77
CA LYS A 86 0.10 -3.16 11.12
C LYS A 86 -0.83 -2.64 10.03
N THR A 87 -0.48 -1.52 9.39
CA THR A 87 -1.29 -0.96 8.30
C THR A 87 -1.24 -1.87 7.08
N VAL A 88 -0.03 -2.34 6.71
CA VAL A 88 0.12 -3.27 5.58
C VAL A 88 -0.64 -4.56 5.81
N SER A 89 -0.53 -5.16 7.01
CA SER A 89 -1.24 -6.40 7.32
C SER A 89 -2.75 -6.21 7.33
N GLN A 90 -3.25 -5.09 7.85
CA GLN A 90 -4.68 -4.77 7.83
C GLN A 90 -5.19 -4.61 6.39
N ARG A 91 -4.46 -3.90 5.52
CA ARG A 91 -4.87 -3.72 4.13
C ARG A 91 -4.79 -5.00 3.31
N LEU A 92 -3.74 -5.81 3.48
CA LEU A 92 -3.65 -7.13 2.86
C LEU A 92 -4.80 -8.03 3.28
N LYS A 93 -5.17 -8.02 4.58
CA LYS A 93 -6.32 -8.78 5.07
C LYS A 93 -7.63 -8.31 4.46
N MET A 94 -7.84 -7.00 4.33
CA MET A 94 -9.04 -6.46 3.65
C MET A 94 -9.09 -6.89 2.18
N LEU A 95 -7.95 -6.81 1.46
CA LEU A 95 -7.87 -7.24 0.06
C LEU A 95 -8.07 -8.75 -0.12
N GLU A 96 -7.65 -9.55 0.85
CA GLU A 96 -7.90 -11.00 0.91
C GLU A 96 -9.39 -11.29 1.14
N GLU A 97 -10.03 -10.58 2.08
CA GLU A 97 -11.47 -10.70 2.37
C GLU A 97 -12.34 -10.27 1.17
N ASP A 98 -11.95 -9.22 0.45
CA ASP A 98 -12.62 -8.76 -0.76
C ASP A 98 -12.30 -9.65 -2.00
N GLY A 99 -11.32 -10.55 -1.87
CA GLY A 99 -10.92 -11.50 -2.91
C GLY A 99 -10.09 -10.90 -4.05
N PHE A 100 -9.39 -9.79 -3.80
CA PHE A 100 -8.43 -9.17 -4.73
C PHE A 100 -7.02 -9.75 -4.61
N VAL A 101 -6.66 -10.28 -3.43
CA VAL A 101 -5.33 -10.84 -3.15
C VAL A 101 -5.47 -12.24 -2.57
N ASP A 102 -4.73 -13.19 -3.12
CA ASP A 102 -4.58 -14.53 -2.57
C ASP A 102 -3.30 -14.65 -1.74
N ARG A 103 -3.42 -15.36 -0.61
CA ARG A 103 -2.32 -15.63 0.32
C ARG A 103 -1.89 -17.09 0.22
N HIS A 104 -0.68 -17.33 -0.27
CA HIS A 104 -0.10 -18.66 -0.38
C HIS A 104 0.96 -18.91 0.69
N ALA A 105 0.75 -19.94 1.52
CA ALA A 105 1.72 -20.41 2.49
C ALA A 105 2.53 -21.58 1.92
N PHE A 106 3.85 -21.42 1.83
CA PHE A 106 4.76 -22.47 1.38
C PHE A 106 5.42 -23.15 2.59
N ALA A 107 5.12 -24.43 2.78
CA ALA A 107 5.69 -25.27 3.83
C ALA A 107 7.09 -25.82 3.50
N VAL A 108 7.90 -25.03 2.79
CA VAL A 108 9.31 -25.34 2.51
C VAL A 108 10.15 -24.80 3.67
N ILE A 109 11.34 -25.34 3.92
CA ILE A 109 12.27 -24.77 4.90
C ILE A 109 13.13 -23.71 4.19
N PRO A 110 13.14 -22.44 4.63
CA PRO A 110 12.34 -21.83 5.71
C PRO A 110 10.89 -21.50 5.27
N PRO A 111 9.91 -21.61 6.18
CA PRO A 111 8.51 -21.37 5.84
C PRO A 111 8.31 -19.93 5.41
N ARG A 112 7.52 -19.73 4.36
CA ARG A 112 7.26 -18.40 3.79
C ARG A 112 5.82 -18.23 3.35
N VAL A 113 5.40 -16.97 3.31
CA VAL A 113 4.08 -16.56 2.83
C VAL A 113 4.27 -15.57 1.70
N GLU A 114 3.59 -15.81 0.59
CA GLU A 114 3.57 -14.93 -0.57
C GLU A 114 2.14 -14.48 -0.84
N TYR A 115 2.02 -13.27 -1.35
CA TYR A 115 0.76 -12.63 -1.74
C TYR A 115 0.77 -12.43 -3.25
N GLN A 116 -0.37 -12.64 -3.89
CA GLN A 116 -0.54 -12.49 -5.33
C GLN A 116 -1.91 -11.87 -5.63
N LEU A 117 -2.02 -11.08 -6.70
CA LEU A 117 -3.33 -10.63 -7.17
C LEU A 117 -4.12 -11.80 -7.75
N THR A 118 -5.42 -11.83 -7.45
CA THR A 118 -6.38 -12.76 -8.06
C THR A 118 -6.79 -12.26 -9.44
N GLU A 119 -7.58 -13.04 -10.19
CA GLU A 119 -8.15 -12.60 -11.48
C GLU A 119 -9.04 -11.35 -11.37
N LYS A 120 -9.52 -11.02 -10.15
CA LYS A 120 -10.36 -9.85 -9.90
C LYS A 120 -9.56 -8.56 -9.70
N GLY A 121 -8.29 -8.65 -9.32
CA GLY A 121 -7.42 -7.52 -8.95
C GLY A 121 -6.51 -7.07 -10.07
#